data_AF-A0A7Y0ADY7-F1
#
_entry.id   AF-A0A7Y0ADY7-F1
#
_cell.length_a   1.000
_cell.length_b   1.000
_cell.length_c   1.000
_cell.angle_alpha   90.00
_cell.angle_beta   90.00
_cell.angle_gamma   90.00
#
_symmetry.space_group_name_H-M   'P 1'
#
loop_
_entity.id
_entity.type
_entity.pdbx_description
1 polymer ?
#
loop_
_entity_poly.entity_id
_entity_poly.type
_entity_poly.pdbx_seq_one_letter_code
_entity_poly.pdbx_strand_id
1 'polypeptide(L)'
;MAEEVLAWREYPLPHGKRYYAADLDTEDEVEQLFDYCQILEAIIFDIGWEFLIKRYSLEKLYEINKRSGWHDVYSVDEYKQWLPSHLFSK
;
A
#
# COMPACT_ATOMS: atom_id res chain seq x y z
N MET A 1 18.02 15.31 -3.31
CA MET A 1 17.12 14.33 -3.95
C MET A 1 15.77 14.55 -3.30
N ALA A 2 14.72 14.87 -4.07
CA ALA A 2 13.38 14.97 -3.48
C ALA A 2 12.92 13.54 -3.16
N GLU A 3 12.48 13.29 -1.93
CA GLU A 3 11.85 12.02 -1.61
C GLU A 3 10.51 11.92 -2.36
N GLU A 4 10.31 10.82 -3.06
CA GLU A 4 9.08 10.59 -3.81
C GLU A 4 7.95 10.23 -2.85
N VAL A 5 6.77 10.80 -3.09
CA VAL A 5 5.58 10.50 -2.29
C VAL A 5 5.00 9.19 -2.78
N LEU A 6 4.95 8.19 -1.91
CA LEU A 6 4.53 6.82 -2.23
C LEU A 6 3.02 6.62 -2.05
N ALA A 7 2.44 7.30 -1.06
CA ALA A 7 1.01 7.28 -0.79
C ALA A 7 0.55 8.61 -0.22
N TRP A 8 -0.76 8.84 -0.26
CA TRP A 8 -1.38 10.03 0.31
C TRP A 8 -2.64 9.67 1.07
N ARG A 9 -2.76 10.18 2.29
CA ARG A 9 -3.99 10.15 3.09
C ARG A 9 -4.57 11.56 3.17
N GLU A 10 -5.86 11.70 2.90
CA GLU A 10 -6.55 12.98 2.90
C GLU A 10 -6.74 13.57 4.30
N TYR A 11 -7.01 12.72 5.30
CA TYR A 11 -7.35 13.16 6.66
C TYR A 11 -6.11 13.46 7.54
N PRO A 12 -6.15 14.52 8.37
CA PRO A 12 -7.19 15.55 8.43
C PRO A 12 -6.99 16.64 7.39
N LEU A 13 -8.03 17.05 6.67
CA LEU A 13 -7.96 18.24 5.80
C LEU A 13 -7.73 19.54 6.62
N PRO A 14 -6.99 20.52 6.09
CA PRO A 14 -6.24 20.53 4.82
C PRO A 14 -4.83 19.90 4.92
N HIS A 15 -4.52 19.26 6.05
CA HIS A 15 -3.19 18.79 6.44
C HIS A 15 -2.99 17.27 6.23
N GLY A 16 -3.58 16.71 5.18
CA GLY A 16 -3.44 15.28 4.85
C GLY A 16 -1.98 14.81 4.86
N LYS A 17 -1.77 13.52 5.12
CA LYS A 17 -0.43 12.94 5.28
C LYS A 17 0.11 12.44 3.94
N ARG A 18 1.33 12.86 3.60
CA ARG A 18 2.15 12.22 2.55
C ARG A 18 2.98 11.13 3.19
N TYR A 19 3.07 9.99 2.54
CA TYR A 19 3.91 8.87 2.98
C TYR A 19 5.13 8.79 2.09
N TYR A 20 6.30 8.73 2.73
CA TYR A 20 7.59 8.50 2.11
C TYR A 20 8.11 7.10 2.48
N ALA A 21 9.25 6.70 1.93
CA ALA A 21 9.82 5.38 2.19
C ALA A 21 10.04 5.11 3.69
N ALA A 22 10.41 6.15 4.46
CA ALA A 22 10.61 6.04 5.91
C ALA A 22 9.30 5.87 6.70
N ASP A 23 8.16 6.29 6.16
CA ASP A 23 6.84 6.11 6.79
C ASP A 23 6.26 4.71 6.55
N LEU A 24 6.91 3.88 5.74
CA LEU A 24 6.45 2.55 5.32
C LEU A 24 7.54 1.49 5.56
N ASP A 25 8.42 1.72 6.54
CA ASP A 25 9.59 0.87 6.79
C ASP A 25 9.27 -0.35 7.67
N THR A 26 8.09 -0.33 8.32
CA THR A 26 7.58 -1.45 9.12
C THR A 26 6.26 -2.02 8.57
N GLU A 27 5.99 -3.30 8.88
CA GLU A 27 4.72 -3.94 8.50
C GLU A 27 3.50 -3.24 9.13
N ASP A 28 3.61 -2.76 10.37
CA ASP A 28 2.53 -2.09 11.11
C ASP A 28 2.13 -0.76 10.44
N GLU A 29 3.10 -0.02 9.91
CA GLU A 29 2.83 1.22 9.16
C GLU A 29 2.14 0.95 7.82
N VAL A 30 2.53 -0.13 7.13
CA VAL A 30 1.87 -0.55 5.89
C VAL A 30 0.45 -1.05 6.16
N GLU A 31 0.25 -1.80 7.24
CA GLU A 31 -1.07 -2.25 7.69
C GLU A 31 -1.99 -1.07 8.00
N GLN A 32 -1.49 -0.08 8.74
CA GLN A 32 -2.24 1.14 9.02
C GLN A 32 -2.59 1.92 7.73
N LEU A 33 -1.68 1.97 6.76
CA LEU A 33 -1.98 2.58 5.46
C LEU A 33 -3.10 1.81 4.73
N PHE A 34 -3.07 0.47 4.76
CA PHE A 34 -4.11 -0.36 4.17
C PHE A 34 -5.47 -0.15 4.84
N ASP A 35 -5.50 -0.01 6.17
CA ASP A 35 -6.72 0.32 6.92
C ASP A 35 -7.30 1.67 6.46
N TYR A 36 -6.46 2.66 6.21
CA TYR A 36 -6.92 3.94 5.65
C TYR A 36 -7.42 3.81 4.22
N CYS A 37 -6.79 2.99 3.40
CA CYS A 37 -7.27 2.71 2.05
C CYS A 37 -8.61 1.95 2.04
N GLN A 38 -8.84 1.06 3.02
CA GLN A 38 -10.10 0.34 3.19
C GLN A 38 -11.28 1.28 3.39
N ILE A 39 -11.09 2.37 4.14
CA ILE A 39 -12.13 3.38 4.39
C ILE A 39 -12.09 4.56 3.40
N LEU A 40 -11.35 4.42 2.29
CA LEU A 40 -11.21 5.42 1.23
C LEU A 40 -10.56 6.75 1.66
N GLU A 41 -9.80 6.75 2.77
CA GLU A 41 -9.07 7.93 3.24
C GLU A 41 -7.66 8.05 2.63
N ALA A 42 -7.14 6.98 2.05
CA ALA A 42 -5.80 6.96 1.47
C ALA A 42 -5.74 6.28 0.10
N ILE A 43 -4.77 6.71 -0.70
CA ILE A 43 -4.42 6.12 -1.99
C ILE A 43 -2.93 5.80 -2.01
N ILE A 44 -2.57 4.67 -2.61
CA ILE A 44 -1.20 4.25 -2.87
C ILE A 44 -0.92 4.52 -4.35
N PHE A 45 0.13 5.28 -4.64
CA PHE A 45 0.53 5.57 -6.02
C PHE A 45 1.25 4.38 -6.64
N ASP A 46 1.40 4.37 -7.96
CA ASP A 46 2.10 3.29 -8.70
C ASP A 46 3.51 3.06 -8.15
N ILE A 47 4.29 4.13 -7.98
CA ILE A 47 5.63 4.06 -7.36
C ILE A 47 5.61 3.56 -5.90
N GLY A 48 4.50 3.78 -5.19
CA GLY A 48 4.28 3.26 -3.85
C GLY A 48 4.08 1.75 -3.88
N TRP A 49 3.27 1.24 -4.80
CA TRP A 49 3.12 -0.20 -4.99
C TRP A 49 4.41 -0.88 -5.41
N GLU A 50 5.18 -0.28 -6.33
CA GLU A 50 6.50 -0.78 -6.73
C GLU A 50 7.45 -0.87 -5.53
N PHE A 51 7.49 0.19 -4.70
CA PHE A 51 8.27 0.23 -3.47
C PHE A 51 7.85 -0.89 -2.51
N LEU A 52 6.55 -1.01 -2.24
CA LEU A 52 6.01 -2.00 -1.30
C LEU A 52 6.32 -3.43 -1.75
N ILE A 53 6.11 -3.75 -3.03
CA ILE A 53 6.41 -5.08 -3.58
C ILE A 53 7.90 -5.39 -3.43
N LYS A 54 8.77 -4.42 -3.76
CA LYS A 54 10.23 -4.60 -3.63
C LYS A 54 10.68 -4.77 -2.18
N ARG A 55 10.05 -4.07 -1.24
CA ARG A 55 10.43 -4.05 0.18
C ARG A 55 9.95 -5.28 0.94
N TYR A 56 8.71 -5.72 0.67
CA TYR A 56 8.03 -6.74 1.47
C TYR A 56 7.80 -8.06 0.75
N SER A 57 7.84 -8.12 -0.58
CA SER A 57 7.30 -9.21 -1.42
C SER A 57 5.77 -9.23 -1.50
N LEU A 58 5.25 -9.86 -2.55
CA LEU A 58 3.81 -9.98 -2.80
C LEU A 58 3.11 -10.80 -1.70
N GLU A 59 3.75 -11.89 -1.27
CA GLU A 59 3.24 -12.80 -0.24
C GLU A 59 3.06 -12.08 1.10
N LYS A 60 4.03 -11.23 1.48
CA LYS A 60 3.94 -10.45 2.71
C LYS A 60 2.86 -9.38 2.65
N LEU A 61 2.74 -8.68 1.51
CA LEU A 61 1.67 -7.70 1.32
C LEU A 61 0.28 -8.36 1.36
N TYR A 62 0.16 -9.58 0.86
CA TYR A 62 -1.05 -10.39 1.02
C TYR A 62 -1.35 -10.69 2.50
N GLU A 63 -0.34 -11.10 3.30
CA GLU A 63 -0.52 -11.27 4.75
C GLU A 63 -1.01 -9.99 5.43
N ILE A 64 -0.39 -8.84 5.14
CA ILE A 64 -0.78 -7.54 5.68
C ILE A 64 -2.21 -7.19 5.26
N ASN A 65 -2.57 -7.39 4.00
CA ASN A 65 -3.95 -7.22 3.51
C ASN A 65 -4.96 -8.08 4.30
N LYS A 66 -4.61 -9.32 4.67
CA LYS A 66 -5.51 -10.17 5.48
C LYS A 66 -5.68 -9.68 6.91
N ARG A 67 -4.64 -9.07 7.52
CA ARG A 67 -4.72 -8.51 8.87
C ARG A 67 -5.54 -7.22 8.89
N SER A 68 -5.29 -6.33 7.92
CA SER A 68 -6.04 -5.09 7.71
C SER A 68 -7.52 -5.35 7.32
N GLY A 69 -7.78 -6.42 6.56
CA GLY A 69 -9.11 -6.72 6.05
C GLY A 69 -9.53 -5.83 4.87
N TRP A 70 -8.57 -5.24 4.16
CA TRP A 70 -8.84 -4.34 3.05
C TRP A 70 -9.54 -5.05 1.87
N HIS A 71 -8.91 -6.07 1.28
CA HIS A 71 -9.52 -6.88 0.22
C HIS A 71 -9.94 -8.25 0.70
N ASP A 72 -11.19 -8.62 0.38
CA ASP A 72 -11.71 -9.97 0.58
C ASP A 72 -11.23 -10.92 -0.52
N VAL A 73 -9.95 -11.28 -0.45
CA VAL A 73 -9.28 -12.24 -1.34
C VAL A 73 -8.78 -13.43 -0.52
N TYR A 74 -8.74 -14.60 -1.15
CA TYR A 74 -8.47 -15.90 -0.51
C TYR A 74 -7.14 -16.53 -0.94
N SER A 75 -6.43 -15.92 -1.89
CA SER A 75 -5.11 -16.37 -2.34
C SER A 75 -4.20 -15.21 -2.75
N VAL A 76 -2.89 -15.48 -2.79
CA VAL A 76 -1.88 -14.54 -3.29
C VAL A 76 -2.14 -14.19 -4.77
N ASP A 77 -2.62 -15.13 -5.57
CA ASP A 77 -2.94 -14.90 -6.99
C ASP A 77 -4.15 -13.99 -7.16
N GLU A 78 -5.20 -14.15 -6.35
CA GLU A 78 -6.34 -13.22 -6.32
C GLU A 78 -5.91 -11.82 -5.88
N TYR A 79 -5.06 -11.72 -4.85
CA TYR A 79 -4.50 -10.44 -4.42
C TYR A 79 -3.70 -9.76 -5.53
N LYS A 80 -2.87 -10.53 -6.24
CA LYS A 80 -2.11 -10.05 -7.40
C LYS A 80 -3.00 -9.47 -8.50
N GLN A 81 -4.17 -10.06 -8.74
CA GLN A 81 -5.12 -9.58 -9.75
C GLN A 81 -5.75 -8.25 -9.37
N TRP A 82 -5.82 -7.92 -8.08
CA TRP A 82 -6.33 -6.64 -7.60
C TRP A 82 -5.29 -5.51 -7.75
N LEU A 83 -4.01 -5.84 -7.61
CA LEU A 83 -2.92 -4.88 -7.77
C LEU A 83 -2.79 -4.38 -9.21
N PRO A 84 -2.24 -3.16 -9.43
CA PRO A 84 -2.01 -2.63 -10.77
C PRO A 84 -1.21 -3.60 -11.67
N SER A 85 -1.76 -3.93 -12.84
CA SER A 85 -1.20 -4.97 -13.72
C SER A 85 0.20 -4.66 -14.28
N HIS A 86 0.55 -3.37 -14.37
CA HIS A 86 1.86 -2.93 -14.84
C HIS A 86 3.00 -3.37 -13.89
N LEU A 87 2.69 -3.65 -12.61
CA LEU A 87 3.66 -4.13 -11.63
C LEU A 87 4.22 -5.53 -11.96
N PHE A 88 3.52 -6.29 -12.82
CA PHE A 88 3.87 -7.66 -13.16
C PHE A 88 4.12 -7.89 -14.66
N SER A 89 3.99 -6.85 -15.47
CA SER A 89 4.19 -6.91 -16.91
C SER A 89 5.62 -6.48 -17.23
N LYS A 90 6.45 -7.41 -17.72
CA LYS A 90 7.79 -7.11 -18.25
C LYS A 90 7.73 -6.69 -19.71
#